data_AF-A0A1Y3X5B5-F1
#
_entry.id   AF-A0A1Y3X5B5-F1
#
_cell.length_a   1.000
_cell.length_b   1.000
_cell.length_c   1.000
_cell.angle_alpha   90.00
_cell.angle_beta   90.00
_cell.angle_gamma   90.00
#
_symmetry.space_group_name_H-M   'P 1'
#
loop_
_entity.id
_entity.type
_entity.pdbx_description
1 polymer ?
#
loop_
_entity_poly.entity_id
_entity_poly.type
_entity_poly.pdbx_seq_one_letter_code
_entity_poly.pdbx_strand_id
1 'polypeptide(L)'
;MKRNRYIHLWAVGWMLLFVASLTSCRDDDAGTPQAKMRTISLNFPAIQPYTASRADNDVNAIDGESTFHTADIWVFDSNNADDNATAAAYKRIEDAERYTTASGELRTELTIPEEITTVDIYVITNGLVTGLDANSTRSALQSTTFSNKPNNETSSELTNNGLLMSRIITGIPVAKLSGSYDANTQLPLERGVAKIACFFAKESESTQAEITSITVSGATDRGSVFPAAVTFENKDTRPSAANVPAGVTNTETVPITPPSAIQVLAEDATLARGDEEDAQNYVTRLNQIASSTNDYYLFEADANDMTVTIQYTLGTAEVKTATVKLDKDVIRNHYVVITGTVKGGILELEYLALQWENVSSVIGWNATPIVAAWNSDDYDAPNLTNATVGDEEAAYCYVVYPRYDNDEHTILETDEYDNTKPSYAGFYFKLDAPDGAVWKAHLEEPDGNHNFRFGTGQYRLEDNGPYERFCVTTGIAREEPYQIQITATHAWTDAKFNNLVWGNQVEESGEEIYAEFYITVSLDGVEEHELVINPKNVATNTHWLNGRRFAGTDTRIYIWQFKATNGDNFTQIVKNILQDNPTHTISQFWDPDSPANNEN
;
A
#
# COMPACT_ATOMS: atom_id res chain seq x y z
N MET A 1 5.76 55.95 42.10
CA MET A 1 6.95 55.92 42.98
C MET A 1 7.71 54.62 42.72
N LYS A 2 9.04 54.73 42.63
CA LYS A 2 10.05 53.68 42.40
C LYS A 2 9.77 52.37 43.17
N ARG A 3 10.12 51.20 42.62
CA ARG A 3 11.48 50.63 42.69
C ARG A 3 11.62 49.27 41.99
N ASN A 4 12.65 49.21 41.13
CA ASN A 4 13.38 48.01 40.72
C ASN A 4 13.80 47.13 41.91
N ARG A 5 13.98 45.83 41.65
CA ARG A 5 15.25 45.15 41.91
C ARG A 5 15.45 43.88 41.07
N TYR A 6 16.49 43.95 40.23
CA TYR A 6 17.23 42.83 39.65
C TYR A 6 17.91 41.99 40.74
N ILE A 7 18.12 40.69 40.50
CA ILE A 7 19.31 39.91 40.86
C ILE A 7 19.50 38.77 39.82
N HIS A 8 20.77 38.58 39.46
CA HIS A 8 21.49 37.74 38.50
C HIS A 8 21.16 36.22 38.47
N LEU A 9 21.11 35.57 37.29
CA LEU A 9 22.15 34.71 36.63
C LEU A 9 22.78 33.67 37.59
N TRP A 10 22.81 32.35 37.31
CA TRP A 10 23.55 31.60 36.25
C TRP A 10 22.73 30.33 35.82
N ALA A 11 22.42 30.09 34.54
CA ALA A 11 23.11 29.21 33.54
C ALA A 11 23.36 27.76 34.05
N VAL A 12 22.92 26.64 33.43
CA VAL A 12 23.06 26.07 32.07
C VAL A 12 22.13 24.82 32.04
N GLY A 13 21.49 24.30 30.99
CA GLY A 13 21.44 24.54 29.54
C GLY A 13 20.81 23.31 28.84
N TRP A 14 20.65 23.44 27.51
CA TRP A 14 20.22 22.49 26.47
C TRP A 14 18.71 22.38 26.18
N MET A 15 18.20 22.31 24.95
CA MET A 15 18.59 22.78 23.60
C MET A 15 17.35 22.42 22.74
N LEU A 16 16.56 23.41 22.33
CA LEU A 16 15.46 23.25 21.35
C LEU A 16 15.86 24.11 20.14
N LEU A 17 16.05 23.49 18.97
CA LEU A 17 16.51 24.22 17.78
C LEU A 17 15.68 23.83 16.54
N PHE A 18 14.81 24.79 16.21
CA PHE A 18 14.34 25.26 14.91
C PHE A 18 13.59 24.33 13.95
N VAL A 19 12.26 24.49 14.01
CA VAL A 19 11.37 24.62 12.85
C VAL A 19 11.78 25.86 12.04
N ALA A 20 12.05 25.71 10.74
CA ALA A 20 12.11 26.84 9.82
C ALA A 20 10.78 26.95 9.10
N SER A 21 9.92 27.84 9.62
CA SER A 21 8.76 28.39 8.94
C SER A 21 9.21 29.47 7.94
N LEU A 22 8.74 29.40 6.70
CA LEU A 22 8.69 30.55 5.80
C LEU A 22 7.27 31.12 5.83
N THR A 23 7.00 31.97 6.81
CA THR A 23 5.99 33.03 6.71
C THR A 23 6.55 34.28 7.38
N SER A 24 7.00 35.24 6.58
CA SER A 24 6.96 36.64 6.96
C SER A 24 6.34 37.43 5.81
N CYS A 25 5.19 38.05 6.07
CA CYS A 25 4.78 39.23 5.34
C CYS A 25 5.40 40.43 6.06
N ARG A 26 6.12 41.30 5.33
CA ARG A 26 5.75 42.72 5.19
C ARG A 26 6.70 43.52 4.26
N ASP A 27 6.03 44.21 3.32
CA ASP A 27 6.37 45.35 2.44
C ASP A 27 7.45 45.18 1.35
N ASP A 28 6.94 44.91 0.14
CA ASP A 28 7.39 45.22 -1.23
C ASP A 28 8.87 45.62 -1.45
N ASP A 29 9.68 44.65 -1.91
CA ASP A 29 10.56 44.86 -3.06
C ASP A 29 10.94 43.52 -3.73
N ALA A 30 10.65 43.40 -5.02
CA ALA A 30 11.00 42.32 -5.97
C ALA A 30 10.94 40.86 -5.44
N GLY A 31 9.73 40.27 -5.47
CA GLY A 31 9.51 38.87 -5.15
C GLY A 31 10.36 37.91 -5.99
N THR A 32 11.21 37.12 -5.34
CA THR A 32 11.69 35.86 -5.89
C THR A 32 10.48 34.99 -6.23
N PRO A 33 10.39 34.43 -7.45
CA PRO A 33 9.32 33.51 -7.79
C PRO A 33 9.33 32.35 -6.78
N GLN A 34 8.23 32.15 -6.06
CA GLN A 34 8.06 30.93 -5.28
C GLN A 34 8.08 29.76 -6.27
N ALA A 35 8.98 28.80 -6.08
CA ALA A 35 9.07 27.64 -6.95
C ALA A 35 7.70 26.97 -7.01
N LYS A 36 7.17 26.81 -8.23
CA LYS A 36 5.93 26.07 -8.41
C LYS A 36 6.21 24.61 -8.07
N MET A 37 5.28 23.98 -7.37
CA MET A 37 5.45 22.61 -6.89
C MET A 37 4.42 21.69 -7.57
N ARG A 38 4.78 20.43 -7.78
CA ARG A 38 3.91 19.38 -8.33
C ARG A 38 3.97 18.14 -7.45
N THR A 39 2.88 17.39 -7.39
CA THR A 39 2.83 16.09 -6.71
C THR A 39 3.17 14.97 -7.70
N ILE A 40 3.95 14.00 -7.24
CA ILE A 40 4.22 12.73 -7.90
C ILE A 40 3.77 11.59 -7.00
N SER A 41 3.25 10.54 -7.63
CA SER A 41 2.76 9.32 -7.00
C SER A 41 3.72 8.19 -7.31
N LEU A 42 4.11 7.45 -6.28
CA LEU A 42 5.10 6.39 -6.31
C LEU A 42 4.44 5.07 -5.92
N ASN A 43 4.77 4.02 -6.65
CA ASN A 43 4.29 2.66 -6.42
C ASN A 43 5.50 1.73 -6.37
N PHE A 44 5.79 1.18 -5.19
CA PHE A 44 6.88 0.26 -4.94
C PHE A 44 6.33 -1.14 -4.64
N PRO A 45 6.27 -2.02 -5.65
CA PRO A 45 5.96 -3.41 -5.37
C PRO A 45 7.05 -4.09 -4.54
N ALA A 46 6.66 -4.81 -3.51
CA ALA A 46 7.41 -5.96 -3.00
C ALA A 46 7.35 -7.13 -4.00
N ILE A 47 6.26 -7.20 -4.78
CA ILE A 47 6.00 -8.18 -5.84
C ILE A 47 6.52 -7.67 -7.18
N GLN A 48 7.66 -8.16 -7.64
CA GLN A 48 8.22 -7.63 -8.87
C GLN A 48 7.36 -8.01 -10.10
N PRO A 49 6.88 -7.04 -10.88
CA PRO A 49 6.05 -7.26 -12.05
C PRO A 49 6.95 -7.59 -13.26
N TYR A 50 7.45 -8.81 -13.38
CA TYR A 50 8.21 -9.17 -14.57
C TYR A 50 7.34 -9.67 -15.71
N THR A 51 7.25 -8.86 -16.76
CA THR A 51 6.80 -9.28 -18.08
C THR A 51 7.93 -9.99 -18.85
N ALA A 52 8.09 -11.30 -18.67
CA ALA A 52 8.58 -12.24 -19.70
C ALA A 52 8.65 -13.69 -19.16
N SER A 53 7.70 -14.55 -19.56
CA SER A 53 7.80 -16.03 -19.69
C SER A 53 8.75 -16.82 -18.77
N ARG A 54 8.81 -16.54 -17.46
CA ARG A 54 9.79 -17.12 -16.52
C ARG A 54 9.22 -17.78 -15.26
N ALA A 55 7.90 -17.95 -15.18
CA ALA A 55 7.22 -18.53 -14.02
C ALA A 55 7.90 -19.81 -13.50
N ASP A 56 8.45 -20.64 -14.39
CA ASP A 56 9.06 -21.93 -14.06
C ASP A 56 10.30 -21.87 -13.14
N ASN A 57 10.87 -20.71 -12.78
CA ASN A 57 12.11 -20.60 -11.99
C ASN A 57 11.99 -19.88 -10.64
N ASP A 58 10.78 -19.54 -10.24
CA ASP A 58 10.52 -18.68 -9.09
C ASP A 58 10.06 -19.49 -7.86
N VAL A 59 10.51 -19.10 -6.67
CA VAL A 59 10.09 -19.66 -5.38
C VAL A 59 9.46 -18.57 -4.53
N ASN A 60 8.32 -18.87 -3.93
CA ASN A 60 7.50 -17.94 -3.20
C ASN A 60 8.16 -17.48 -1.90
N ALA A 61 7.99 -16.21 -1.62
CA ALA A 61 8.28 -15.61 -0.35
C ALA A 61 7.25 -16.04 0.68
N ILE A 62 7.71 -16.20 1.90
CA ILE A 62 6.85 -16.48 3.05
C ILE A 62 6.49 -15.18 3.76
N ASP A 63 5.56 -15.27 4.72
CA ASP A 63 5.08 -14.12 5.49
C ASP A 63 6.25 -13.36 6.17
N GLY A 64 6.21 -12.03 6.08
CA GLY A 64 7.24 -11.14 6.63
C GLY A 64 8.43 -10.86 5.70
N GLU A 65 8.73 -11.73 4.73
CA GLU A 65 9.86 -11.52 3.79
C GLU A 65 9.63 -10.37 2.79
N SER A 66 8.38 -9.95 2.62
CA SER A 66 7.95 -8.90 1.69
C SER A 66 7.14 -7.78 2.37
N THR A 67 6.93 -7.86 3.69
CA THR A 67 6.13 -6.88 4.42
C THR A 67 6.90 -5.57 4.54
N PHE A 68 6.26 -4.43 4.29
CA PHE A 68 6.86 -3.10 4.49
C PHE A 68 6.47 -2.53 5.84
N HIS A 69 7.38 -2.48 6.80
CA HIS A 69 7.16 -1.82 8.09
C HIS A 69 7.53 -0.34 8.05
N THR A 70 8.66 -0.01 7.40
CA THR A 70 9.11 1.39 7.27
C THR A 70 9.62 1.68 5.86
N ALA A 71 9.64 2.95 5.47
CA ALA A 71 10.23 3.40 4.21
C ALA A 71 10.97 4.73 4.35
N ASP A 72 12.05 4.89 3.59
CA ASP A 72 12.76 6.13 3.34
C ASP A 72 12.91 6.31 1.83
N ILE A 73 12.47 7.46 1.32
CA ILE A 73 12.42 7.74 -0.12
C ILE A 73 13.07 9.10 -0.37
N TRP A 74 14.08 9.12 -1.25
CA TRP A 74 14.74 10.33 -1.74
C TRP A 74 14.51 10.48 -3.24
N VAL A 75 14.13 11.67 -3.66
CA VAL A 75 13.89 12.04 -5.05
C VAL A 75 14.89 13.10 -5.45
N PHE A 76 15.80 12.78 -6.37
CA PHE A 76 16.81 13.70 -6.88
C PHE A 76 16.44 14.19 -8.29
N ASP A 77 16.83 15.41 -8.64
CA ASP A 77 16.83 15.85 -10.04
C ASP A 77 17.88 15.06 -10.82
N SER A 78 17.46 14.30 -11.84
CA SER A 78 18.39 13.53 -12.69
C SER A 78 19.37 14.43 -13.45
N ASN A 79 19.01 15.70 -13.69
CA ASN A 79 19.91 16.66 -14.35
C ASN A 79 21.02 17.15 -13.41
N ASN A 80 20.88 16.94 -12.10
CA ASN A 80 21.92 17.19 -11.11
C ASN A 80 22.61 15.87 -10.73
N ALA A 81 23.67 15.56 -11.47
CA ALA A 81 24.48 14.36 -11.29
C ALA A 81 25.65 14.53 -10.29
N ASP A 82 25.65 15.60 -9.46
CA ASP A 82 26.68 15.76 -8.42
C ASP A 82 26.49 14.71 -7.31
N ASP A 83 27.52 13.94 -7.03
CA ASP A 83 27.57 12.93 -5.96
C ASP A 83 27.29 13.52 -4.57
N ASN A 84 27.46 14.83 -4.38
CA ASN A 84 27.17 15.55 -3.15
C ASN A 84 25.80 16.25 -3.16
N ALA A 85 25.01 16.11 -4.22
CA ALA A 85 23.66 16.66 -4.26
C ALA A 85 22.79 16.02 -3.16
N THR A 86 21.93 16.83 -2.56
CA THR A 86 20.83 16.39 -1.68
C THR A 86 19.55 16.21 -2.49
N ALA A 87 18.60 15.46 -1.94
CA ALA A 87 17.33 15.20 -2.60
C ALA A 87 16.50 16.48 -2.78
N ALA A 88 15.78 16.58 -3.90
CA ALA A 88 14.77 17.61 -4.12
C ALA A 88 13.51 17.38 -3.27
N ALA A 89 13.24 16.12 -2.91
CA ALA A 89 12.23 15.75 -1.93
C ALA A 89 12.65 14.50 -1.15
N TYR A 90 12.20 14.41 0.10
CA TYR A 90 12.42 13.27 0.97
C TYR A 90 11.14 12.93 1.74
N LYS A 91 10.88 11.65 1.95
CA LYS A 91 9.78 11.17 2.80
C LYS A 91 10.19 9.94 3.59
N ARG A 92 9.99 10.02 4.91
CA ARG A 92 10.02 8.89 5.84
C ARG A 92 8.59 8.41 6.11
N ILE A 93 8.39 7.10 6.13
CA ILE A 93 7.14 6.46 6.52
C ILE A 93 7.49 5.46 7.63
N GLU A 94 7.00 5.70 8.85
CA GLU A 94 7.26 4.82 10.02
C GLU A 94 6.29 3.63 10.11
N ASP A 95 5.14 3.73 9.45
CA ASP A 95 4.10 2.70 9.38
C ASP A 95 3.76 2.48 7.89
N ALA A 96 4.67 1.82 7.19
CA ALA A 96 4.56 1.58 5.75
C ALA A 96 3.49 0.52 5.41
N GLU A 97 3.11 -0.32 6.36
CA GLU A 97 2.06 -1.34 6.19
C GLU A 97 0.74 -0.68 5.82
N ARG A 98 0.40 0.44 6.47
CA ARG A 98 -0.80 1.22 6.18
C ARG A 98 -0.87 1.76 4.74
N TYR A 99 0.28 1.90 4.09
CA TYR A 99 0.40 2.39 2.71
C TYR A 99 0.64 1.25 1.72
N THR A 100 0.61 0.00 2.18
CA THR A 100 0.83 -1.19 1.39
C THR A 100 -0.52 -1.78 0.96
N THR A 101 -0.67 -2.06 -0.33
CA THR A 101 -1.84 -2.74 -0.87
C THR A 101 -1.83 -4.23 -0.50
N ALA A 102 -2.96 -4.92 -0.70
CA ALA A 102 -3.06 -6.39 -0.61
C ALA A 102 -2.01 -7.10 -1.49
N SER A 103 -1.70 -6.51 -2.63
CA SER A 103 -0.68 -6.96 -3.57
C SER A 103 0.76 -6.70 -3.12
N GLY A 104 0.96 -6.26 -1.88
CA GLY A 104 2.29 -5.95 -1.35
C GLY A 104 2.94 -4.76 -2.06
N GLU A 105 2.18 -3.78 -2.55
CA GLU A 105 2.70 -2.55 -3.16
C GLU A 105 2.65 -1.38 -2.18
N LEU A 106 3.80 -0.81 -1.84
CA LEU A 106 3.87 0.43 -1.07
C LEU A 106 3.58 1.63 -1.97
N ARG A 107 2.49 2.35 -1.71
CA ARG A 107 2.06 3.52 -2.48
C ARG A 107 2.14 4.80 -1.68
N THR A 108 2.73 5.83 -2.26
CA THR A 108 2.89 7.11 -1.56
C THR A 108 3.07 8.28 -2.53
N GLU A 109 2.85 9.49 -2.03
CA GLU A 109 3.03 10.73 -2.80
C GLU A 109 4.14 11.61 -2.21
N LEU A 110 4.86 12.31 -3.09
CA LEU A 110 5.83 13.36 -2.74
C LEU A 110 5.62 14.60 -3.61
N THR A 111 6.06 15.75 -3.11
CA THR A 111 5.97 17.03 -3.83
C THR A 111 7.36 17.49 -4.24
N ILE A 112 7.54 17.84 -5.52
CA ILE A 112 8.82 18.29 -6.10
C ILE A 112 8.65 19.62 -6.85
N PRO A 113 9.72 20.40 -7.07
CA PRO A 113 9.69 21.58 -7.93
C PRO A 113 9.26 21.28 -9.38
N GLU A 114 8.45 22.15 -9.97
CA GLU A 114 7.86 21.98 -11.30
C GLU A 114 8.91 22.08 -12.42
N GLU A 115 10.06 22.69 -12.21
CA GLU A 115 11.15 22.69 -13.19
C GLU A 115 11.81 21.31 -13.37
N ILE A 116 11.68 20.41 -12.38
CA ILE A 116 12.21 19.06 -12.47
C ILE A 116 11.29 18.23 -13.37
N THR A 117 11.85 17.68 -14.44
CA THR A 117 11.14 16.89 -15.45
C THR A 117 11.55 15.42 -15.49
N THR A 118 12.70 15.09 -14.88
CA THR A 118 13.25 13.74 -14.78
C THR A 118 13.87 13.57 -13.40
N VAL A 119 13.59 12.45 -12.73
CA VAL A 119 14.04 12.18 -11.36
C VAL A 119 14.77 10.86 -11.22
N ASP A 120 15.70 10.81 -10.25
CA ASP A 120 16.25 9.56 -9.74
C ASP A 120 15.63 9.27 -8.37
N ILE A 121 15.13 8.07 -8.17
CA ILE A 121 14.48 7.64 -6.94
C ILE A 121 15.35 6.61 -6.24
N TYR A 122 15.63 6.92 -4.97
CA TYR A 122 16.32 6.04 -4.04
C TYR A 122 15.31 5.69 -2.96
N VAL A 123 15.12 4.40 -2.73
CA VAL A 123 14.12 3.91 -1.78
C VAL A 123 14.72 2.77 -0.97
N ILE A 124 14.51 2.84 0.35
CA ILE A 124 14.85 1.77 1.29
C ILE A 124 13.59 1.50 2.11
N THR A 125 13.31 0.24 2.37
CA THR A 125 12.28 -0.19 3.31
C THR A 125 12.91 -1.11 4.35
N ASN A 126 12.34 -1.13 5.56
CA ASN A 126 12.74 -2.03 6.65
C ASN A 126 14.22 -1.92 7.10
N GLY A 127 14.90 -0.85 6.71
CA GLY A 127 16.30 -0.62 7.02
C GLY A 127 16.46 0.38 8.16
N LEU A 128 16.83 -0.10 9.36
CA LEU A 128 17.41 0.76 10.39
C LEU A 128 18.87 1.05 10.03
N VAL A 129 19.06 1.94 9.07
CA VAL A 129 20.38 2.30 8.57
C VAL A 129 20.87 3.56 9.29
N THR A 130 21.84 3.39 10.18
CA THR A 130 22.44 4.53 10.91
C THR A 130 23.13 5.49 9.96
N GLY A 131 22.84 6.78 10.10
CA GLY A 131 23.54 7.86 9.39
C GLY A 131 22.90 8.30 8.07
N LEU A 132 21.73 7.76 7.72
CA LEU A 132 20.90 8.27 6.63
C LEU A 132 19.76 9.14 7.18
N ASP A 133 19.47 10.23 6.46
CA ASP A 133 18.42 11.20 6.77
C ASP A 133 18.02 12.00 5.51
N ALA A 134 17.15 13.00 5.66
CA ALA A 134 16.70 13.86 4.57
C ALA A 134 17.82 14.59 3.80
N ASN A 135 18.98 14.80 4.42
CA ASN A 135 20.13 15.52 3.86
C ASN A 135 21.19 14.57 3.27
N SER A 136 20.92 13.27 3.25
CA SER A 136 21.85 12.29 2.69
C SER A 136 22.11 12.56 1.21
N THR A 137 23.40 12.55 0.86
CA THR A 137 23.85 12.77 -0.52
C THR A 137 23.75 11.49 -1.34
N ARG A 138 23.81 11.61 -2.68
CA ARG A 138 23.88 10.44 -3.57
C ARG A 138 25.01 9.49 -3.19
N SER A 139 26.22 10.02 -2.95
CA SER A 139 27.40 9.25 -2.55
C SER A 139 27.23 8.59 -1.18
N ALA A 140 26.63 9.28 -0.21
CA ALA A 140 26.33 8.69 1.10
C ALA A 140 25.39 7.49 0.92
N LEU A 141 24.28 7.66 0.21
CA LEU A 141 23.32 6.60 -0.07
C LEU A 141 23.98 5.40 -0.78
N GLN A 142 24.74 5.63 -1.86
CA GLN A 142 25.35 4.59 -2.68
C GLN A 142 26.45 3.78 -1.97
N SER A 143 27.14 4.38 -1.00
CA SER A 143 28.21 3.71 -0.25
C SER A 143 27.74 3.10 1.08
N THR A 144 26.46 3.26 1.42
CA THR A 144 25.95 2.79 2.72
C THR A 144 25.79 1.28 2.76
N THR A 145 26.14 0.71 3.91
CA THR A 145 26.07 -0.73 4.21
C THR A 145 25.14 -1.00 5.38
N PHE A 146 24.70 -2.25 5.53
CA PHE A 146 23.91 -2.70 6.67
C PHE A 146 24.39 -4.07 7.14
N SER A 147 24.34 -4.28 8.46
CA SER A 147 24.79 -5.53 9.11
C SER A 147 23.67 -6.26 9.83
N ASN A 148 22.50 -5.64 9.99
CA ASN A 148 21.37 -6.21 10.70
C ASN A 148 20.43 -6.91 9.70
N LYS A 149 20.17 -8.18 9.94
CA LYS A 149 19.15 -8.98 9.23
C LYS A 149 18.65 -10.06 10.18
N PRO A 150 17.41 -10.56 10.00
CA PRO A 150 16.97 -11.76 10.69
C PRO A 150 17.93 -12.94 10.43
N ASN A 151 18.04 -13.87 11.38
CA ASN A 151 18.87 -15.07 11.20
C ASN A 151 18.23 -16.05 10.22
N ASN A 152 16.93 -16.30 10.41
CA ASN A 152 16.12 -17.22 9.62
C ASN A 152 14.65 -16.79 9.64
N GLU A 153 13.81 -17.53 8.93
CA GLU A 153 12.37 -17.29 8.82
C GLU A 153 11.58 -17.36 10.12
N THR A 154 12.06 -18.12 11.10
CA THR A 154 11.39 -18.25 12.39
C THR A 154 11.73 -17.11 13.37
N SER A 155 12.58 -16.17 12.96
CA SER A 155 12.97 -15.03 13.79
C SER A 155 11.81 -14.06 13.98
N SER A 156 11.55 -13.65 15.23
CA SER A 156 10.59 -12.57 15.51
C SER A 156 11.00 -11.23 14.89
N GLU A 157 12.28 -11.04 14.58
CA GLU A 157 12.73 -9.83 13.86
C GLU A 157 12.19 -9.78 12.43
N LEU A 158 11.96 -10.93 11.78
CA LEU A 158 11.35 -10.95 10.46
C LEU A 158 9.91 -10.47 10.54
N THR A 159 9.13 -10.97 11.50
CA THR A 159 7.73 -10.57 11.68
C THR A 159 7.59 -9.09 12.06
N ASN A 160 8.51 -8.57 12.88
CA ASN A 160 8.39 -7.21 13.42
C ASN A 160 9.05 -6.14 12.53
N ASN A 161 10.10 -6.49 11.79
CA ASN A 161 10.91 -5.53 11.05
C ASN A 161 11.02 -5.88 9.56
N GLY A 162 10.61 -7.07 9.13
CA GLY A 162 10.75 -7.52 7.75
C GLY A 162 12.19 -7.68 7.28
N LEU A 163 12.36 -7.86 5.98
CA LEU A 163 13.66 -7.79 5.33
C LEU A 163 13.89 -6.42 4.72
N LEU A 164 15.12 -5.90 4.81
CA LEU A 164 15.51 -4.70 4.09
C LEU A 164 15.27 -4.92 2.59
N MET A 165 14.50 -4.02 1.95
CA MET A 165 14.37 -3.97 0.50
C MET A 165 14.72 -2.58 -0.01
N SER A 166 15.40 -2.48 -1.14
CA SER A 166 15.85 -1.20 -1.66
C SER A 166 16.03 -1.19 -3.17
N ARG A 167 16.10 0.02 -3.74
CA ARG A 167 16.44 0.22 -5.16
C ARG A 167 16.92 1.64 -5.42
N ILE A 168 17.76 1.77 -6.44
CA ILE A 168 18.06 3.05 -7.10
C ILE A 168 17.58 2.94 -8.54
N ILE A 169 16.63 3.78 -8.93
CA ILE A 169 16.10 3.85 -10.30
C ILE A 169 16.34 5.26 -10.83
N THR A 170 17.08 5.37 -11.92
CA THR A 170 17.52 6.65 -12.48
C THR A 170 16.78 7.01 -13.77
N GLY A 171 16.69 8.31 -14.04
CA GLY A 171 16.17 8.83 -15.30
C GLY A 171 14.67 8.64 -15.48
N ILE A 172 13.88 8.68 -14.41
CA ILE A 172 12.43 8.47 -14.45
C ILE A 172 11.75 9.76 -14.94
N PRO A 173 11.03 9.76 -16.07
CA PRO A 173 10.28 10.94 -16.49
C PRO A 173 9.16 11.24 -15.49
N VAL A 174 9.09 12.47 -14.98
CA VAL A 174 8.08 12.89 -13.99
C VAL A 174 6.65 12.68 -14.51
N ALA A 175 6.43 12.80 -15.82
CA ALA A 175 5.14 12.52 -16.46
C ALA A 175 4.65 11.06 -16.30
N LYS A 176 5.54 10.12 -15.94
CA LYS A 176 5.20 8.73 -15.61
C LYS A 176 4.84 8.54 -14.14
N LEU A 177 5.09 9.55 -13.31
CA LEU A 177 4.82 9.56 -11.87
C LEU A 177 3.70 10.54 -11.51
N SER A 178 3.28 11.44 -12.41
CA SER A 178 2.21 12.40 -12.17
C SER A 178 0.84 11.76 -12.44
N GLY A 179 0.19 11.27 -11.38
CA GLY A 179 -1.18 10.75 -11.40
C GLY A 179 -1.78 10.84 -9.99
N SER A 180 -3.07 10.52 -9.83
CA SER A 180 -3.68 10.25 -8.51
C SER A 180 -2.97 9.08 -7.80
N TYR A 181 -3.53 8.57 -6.70
CA TYR A 181 -3.06 7.35 -6.02
C TYR A 181 -2.99 6.09 -6.94
N ASP A 182 -3.48 6.18 -8.18
CA ASP A 182 -3.35 5.22 -9.27
C ASP A 182 -2.02 5.32 -10.03
N ALA A 183 -0.89 5.45 -9.31
CA ALA A 183 0.43 5.33 -9.91
C ALA A 183 0.62 3.92 -10.51
N ASN A 184 0.35 3.78 -11.81
CA ASN A 184 0.55 2.53 -12.54
C ASN A 184 2.03 2.22 -12.79
N THR A 185 2.91 3.21 -12.64
CA THR A 185 4.35 3.01 -12.83
C THR A 185 4.94 2.34 -11.59
N GLN A 186 5.08 1.02 -11.68
CA GLN A 186 5.76 0.22 -10.68
C GLN A 186 7.27 0.50 -10.68
N LEU A 187 7.83 0.66 -9.49
CA LEU A 187 9.24 0.91 -9.20
C LEU A 187 9.76 -0.21 -8.29
N PRO A 188 10.13 -1.36 -8.87
CA PRO A 188 10.25 -2.57 -8.07
C PRO A 188 11.51 -2.62 -7.17
N LEU A 189 11.39 -3.21 -5.97
CA LEU A 189 12.47 -3.26 -4.96
C LEU A 189 13.20 -4.62 -4.87
N GLU A 190 14.48 -4.61 -4.49
CA GLU A 190 15.24 -5.84 -4.21
C GLU A 190 15.44 -6.05 -2.73
N ARG A 191 15.29 -7.28 -2.25
CA ARG A 191 15.76 -7.65 -0.91
C ARG A 191 17.26 -7.40 -0.78
N GLY A 192 17.73 -7.07 0.42
CA GLY A 192 19.15 -6.90 0.71
C GLY A 192 19.92 -8.21 0.93
N VAL A 193 19.22 -9.36 0.91
CA VAL A 193 19.76 -10.67 1.29
C VAL A 193 19.40 -11.76 0.28
N ALA A 194 20.17 -12.84 0.31
CA ALA A 194 19.82 -14.14 -0.27
C ALA A 194 19.25 -15.07 0.81
N LYS A 195 18.70 -16.20 0.40
CA LYS A 195 18.14 -17.23 1.29
C LYS A 195 18.83 -18.58 1.06
N ILE A 196 18.94 -19.42 2.08
CA ILE A 196 19.52 -20.76 1.99
C ILE A 196 18.76 -21.79 2.83
N ALA A 197 18.58 -23.00 2.29
CA ALA A 197 18.10 -24.16 3.06
C ALA A 197 18.74 -25.45 2.58
N CYS A 198 18.72 -26.46 3.46
CA CYS A 198 19.24 -27.80 3.16
C CYS A 198 18.12 -28.84 3.27
N PHE A 199 18.11 -29.81 2.34
CA PHE A 199 17.14 -30.90 2.26
C PHE A 199 17.87 -32.24 2.26
N PHE A 200 17.53 -33.12 3.20
CA PHE A 200 18.23 -34.38 3.40
C PHE A 200 17.31 -35.59 3.28
N ALA A 201 17.80 -36.63 2.61
CA ALA A 201 17.15 -37.93 2.58
C ALA A 201 18.17 -39.07 2.73
N LYS A 202 17.69 -40.25 3.10
CA LYS A 202 18.49 -41.49 3.22
C LYS A 202 17.94 -42.60 2.33
N GLU A 203 18.81 -43.47 1.85
CA GLU A 203 18.44 -44.53 0.89
C GLU A 203 17.50 -45.61 1.45
N SER A 204 17.47 -45.81 2.77
CA SER A 204 16.65 -46.86 3.38
C SER A 204 16.38 -46.61 4.87
N GLU A 205 15.36 -47.27 5.42
CA GLU A 205 15.09 -47.25 6.86
C GLU A 205 16.24 -47.82 7.69
N SER A 206 16.95 -48.81 7.16
CA SER A 206 18.11 -49.42 7.83
C SER A 206 19.32 -48.49 7.91
N THR A 207 19.35 -47.43 7.10
CA THR A 207 20.40 -46.41 7.16
C THR A 207 20.20 -45.56 8.41
N GLN A 208 21.05 -45.76 9.41
CA GLN A 208 21.10 -44.90 10.60
C GLN A 208 21.97 -43.70 10.24
N ALA A 209 21.38 -42.53 10.02
CA ALA A 209 22.11 -41.32 9.70
C ALA A 209 21.51 -40.11 10.42
N GLU A 210 22.37 -39.23 10.90
CA GLU A 210 22.00 -38.01 11.62
C GLU A 210 22.90 -36.87 11.16
N ILE A 211 22.32 -35.71 10.86
CA ILE A 211 23.07 -34.48 10.61
C ILE A 211 23.32 -33.80 11.97
N THR A 212 24.58 -33.70 12.37
CA THR A 212 24.96 -33.18 13.68
C THR A 212 25.29 -31.69 13.67
N SER A 213 25.70 -31.15 12.51
CA SER A 213 25.98 -29.72 12.34
C SER A 213 25.92 -29.33 10.87
N ILE A 214 25.45 -28.10 10.62
CA ILE A 214 25.50 -27.45 9.31
C ILE A 214 26.08 -26.05 9.51
N THR A 215 27.06 -25.69 8.70
CA THR A 215 27.77 -24.42 8.85
C THR A 215 28.09 -23.81 7.49
N VAL A 216 27.67 -22.57 7.27
CA VAL A 216 28.13 -21.75 6.14
C VAL A 216 29.34 -20.94 6.61
N SER A 217 30.50 -21.19 6.05
CA SER A 217 31.73 -20.46 6.31
C SER A 217 32.07 -19.54 5.15
N GLY A 218 32.80 -18.45 5.41
CA GLY A 218 33.17 -17.48 4.39
C GLY A 218 32.08 -16.46 4.10
N ALA A 219 31.09 -16.33 4.99
CA ALA A 219 30.05 -15.33 4.87
C ALA A 219 30.62 -13.92 5.10
N THR A 220 29.99 -12.92 4.47
CA THR A 220 30.27 -11.50 4.70
C THR A 220 29.58 -11.00 5.98
N ASP A 221 30.17 -9.99 6.64
CA ASP A 221 29.65 -9.40 7.89
C ASP A 221 28.57 -8.32 7.66
N ARG A 222 28.43 -7.85 6.42
CA ARG A 222 27.50 -6.79 6.02
C ARG A 222 27.19 -6.85 4.53
N GLY A 223 26.06 -6.28 4.14
CA GLY A 223 25.65 -6.09 2.74
C GLY A 223 25.62 -4.63 2.32
N SER A 224 25.61 -4.38 1.00
CA SER A 224 25.32 -3.06 0.43
C SER A 224 23.83 -2.79 0.57
N VAL A 225 23.45 -1.62 1.08
CA VAL A 225 22.03 -1.26 1.22
C VAL A 225 21.36 -1.28 -0.15
N PHE A 226 21.91 -0.54 -1.11
CA PHE A 226 21.39 -0.51 -2.47
C PHE A 226 22.11 -1.52 -3.37
N PRO A 227 21.41 -2.20 -4.28
CA PRO A 227 22.05 -2.84 -5.42
C PRO A 227 22.60 -1.77 -6.38
N ALA A 228 23.30 -2.20 -7.44
CA ALA A 228 23.67 -1.31 -8.53
C ALA A 228 22.43 -0.57 -9.07
N ALA A 229 22.60 0.71 -9.38
CA ALA A 229 21.52 1.53 -9.94
C ALA A 229 21.10 1.04 -11.32
N VAL A 230 19.80 1.09 -11.59
CA VAL A 230 19.21 0.75 -12.90
C VAL A 230 18.52 1.96 -13.51
N THR A 231 18.49 2.03 -14.83
CA THR A 231 17.70 3.06 -15.53
C THR A 231 16.21 2.74 -15.45
N PHE A 232 15.34 3.73 -15.64
CA PHE A 232 13.89 3.54 -15.68
C PHE A 232 13.45 2.48 -16.71
N GLU A 233 14.11 2.41 -17.87
CA GLU A 233 13.84 1.38 -18.88
C GLU A 233 14.20 -0.04 -18.41
N ASN A 234 15.20 -0.15 -17.52
CA ASN A 234 15.70 -1.40 -16.96
C ASN A 234 15.27 -1.60 -15.49
N LYS A 235 14.27 -0.85 -15.02
CA LYS A 235 13.79 -0.97 -13.63
C LYS A 235 13.38 -2.40 -13.30
N ASP A 236 12.89 -3.09 -14.33
CA ASP A 236 12.45 -4.47 -14.32
C ASP A 236 13.59 -5.47 -14.64
N THR A 237 14.85 -5.14 -14.36
CA THR A 237 15.99 -6.08 -14.54
C THR A 237 16.59 -6.49 -13.21
N ARG A 238 16.85 -7.78 -13.01
CA ARG A 238 17.48 -8.28 -11.78
C ARG A 238 18.99 -8.06 -11.77
N PRO A 239 19.61 -7.89 -10.59
CA PRO A 239 21.04 -8.07 -10.43
C PRO A 239 21.46 -9.47 -10.87
N SER A 240 22.51 -9.55 -11.69
CA SER A 240 23.07 -10.81 -12.19
C SER A 240 24.44 -11.13 -11.59
N ALA A 241 24.88 -10.35 -10.62
CA ALA A 241 26.16 -10.49 -9.92
C ALA A 241 26.00 -9.98 -8.49
N ALA A 242 26.84 -10.46 -7.58
CA ALA A 242 26.85 -10.00 -6.19
C ALA A 242 27.30 -8.52 -6.10
N ASN A 243 26.65 -7.75 -5.22
CA ASN A 243 27.07 -6.38 -4.89
C ASN A 243 27.76 -6.31 -3.52
N VAL A 244 28.94 -6.92 -3.43
CA VAL A 244 29.73 -7.00 -2.19
C VAL A 244 30.36 -5.63 -1.87
N PRO A 245 30.10 -5.02 -0.69
CA PRO A 245 30.72 -3.76 -0.32
C PRO A 245 32.24 -3.83 -0.23
N ALA A 246 32.91 -2.69 -0.45
CA ALA A 246 34.33 -2.60 -0.20
C ALA A 246 34.66 -2.75 1.31
N GLY A 247 35.71 -3.52 1.62
CA GLY A 247 36.23 -3.66 2.98
C GLY A 247 35.51 -4.67 3.88
N VAL A 248 34.61 -5.49 3.34
CA VAL A 248 34.00 -6.61 4.08
C VAL A 248 35.01 -7.71 4.39
N THR A 249 34.73 -8.49 5.43
CA THR A 249 35.53 -9.66 5.80
C THR A 249 34.74 -10.95 5.57
N ASN A 250 35.26 -11.85 4.73
CA ASN A 250 34.67 -13.17 4.43
C ASN A 250 35.07 -14.20 5.51
N THR A 251 34.87 -13.85 6.78
CA THR A 251 35.27 -14.70 7.92
C THR A 251 34.10 -15.12 8.79
N GLU A 252 32.90 -14.59 8.51
CA GLU A 252 31.72 -14.93 9.29
C GLU A 252 31.28 -16.36 9.04
N THR A 253 30.66 -16.91 10.08
CA THR A 253 30.18 -18.28 10.11
C THR A 253 28.72 -18.28 10.50
N VAL A 254 27.86 -18.78 9.63
CA VAL A 254 26.42 -18.89 9.87
C VAL A 254 26.08 -20.33 10.24
N PRO A 255 25.73 -20.60 11.52
CA PRO A 255 25.25 -21.92 11.92
C PRO A 255 23.82 -22.13 11.43
N ILE A 256 23.55 -23.27 10.81
CA ILE A 256 22.21 -23.71 10.39
C ILE A 256 21.79 -24.86 11.29
N THR A 257 20.59 -24.77 11.86
CA THR A 257 20.04 -25.81 12.71
C THR A 257 19.71 -27.05 11.87
N PRO A 258 20.29 -28.23 12.17
CA PRO A 258 19.98 -29.45 11.45
C PRO A 258 18.52 -29.91 11.65
N PRO A 259 17.95 -30.67 10.70
CA PRO A 259 16.68 -31.36 10.95
C PRO A 259 16.84 -32.41 12.06
N SER A 260 15.77 -32.66 12.80
CA SER A 260 15.76 -33.61 13.92
C SER A 260 15.91 -35.08 13.50
N ALA A 261 15.58 -35.41 12.25
CA ALA A 261 15.71 -36.73 11.66
C ALA A 261 15.92 -36.60 10.13
N ILE A 262 16.30 -37.71 9.48
CA ILE A 262 16.43 -37.80 8.03
C ILE A 262 15.39 -38.81 7.49
N GLN A 263 14.53 -38.33 6.59
CA GLN A 263 13.49 -39.12 5.93
C GLN A 263 14.08 -40.10 4.90
N VAL A 264 13.45 -41.28 4.76
CA VAL A 264 13.78 -42.22 3.69
C VAL A 264 13.26 -41.70 2.36
N LEU A 265 14.13 -41.69 1.35
CA LEU A 265 13.74 -41.38 -0.02
C LEU A 265 13.00 -42.59 -0.61
N ALA A 266 11.82 -42.37 -1.20
CA ALA A 266 11.10 -43.43 -1.92
C ALA A 266 11.92 -43.92 -3.14
N GLU A 267 11.73 -45.18 -3.54
CA GLU A 267 12.55 -45.86 -4.57
C GLU A 267 12.53 -45.14 -5.93
N ASP A 268 11.45 -44.43 -6.25
CA ASP A 268 11.23 -43.68 -7.49
C ASP A 268 11.35 -42.16 -7.33
N ALA A 269 11.67 -41.68 -6.12
CA ALA A 269 11.84 -40.25 -5.84
C ALA A 269 13.29 -39.79 -6.09
N THR A 270 13.45 -38.51 -6.40
CA THR A 270 14.75 -37.87 -6.61
C THR A 270 14.79 -36.53 -5.89
N LEU A 271 15.96 -36.13 -5.37
CA LEU A 271 16.16 -34.78 -4.85
C LEU A 271 16.59 -33.79 -5.94
N ALA A 272 17.01 -34.27 -7.11
CA ALA A 272 17.34 -33.39 -8.22
C ALA A 272 16.06 -32.73 -8.78
N ARG A 273 16.22 -31.51 -9.28
CA ARG A 273 15.15 -30.80 -9.99
C ARG A 273 15.00 -31.37 -11.41
N GLY A 274 13.75 -31.55 -11.85
CA GLY A 274 13.46 -31.93 -13.24
C GLY A 274 13.67 -30.77 -14.23
N ASP A 275 14.01 -31.08 -15.48
CA ASP A 275 14.29 -30.07 -16.53
C ASP A 275 13.10 -29.15 -16.85
N GLU A 276 11.87 -29.66 -16.67
CA GLU A 276 10.60 -28.93 -16.88
C GLU A 276 9.86 -28.62 -15.57
N GLU A 277 10.50 -28.89 -14.43
CA GLU A 277 9.87 -28.72 -13.13
C GLU A 277 9.95 -27.26 -12.68
N ASP A 278 8.80 -26.62 -12.47
CA ASP A 278 8.72 -25.30 -11.85
C ASP A 278 9.46 -25.25 -10.49
N ALA A 279 10.18 -24.16 -10.21
CA ALA A 279 11.02 -24.05 -9.03
C ALA A 279 10.22 -24.08 -7.71
N GLN A 280 9.02 -23.50 -7.67
CA GLN A 280 8.15 -23.58 -6.52
C GLN A 280 7.66 -25.03 -6.33
N ASN A 281 7.24 -25.70 -7.40
CA ASN A 281 6.87 -27.12 -7.35
C ASN A 281 8.04 -28.00 -6.88
N TYR A 282 9.26 -27.69 -7.30
CA TYR A 282 10.48 -28.37 -6.85
C TYR A 282 10.67 -28.24 -5.33
N VAL A 283 10.63 -27.02 -4.78
CA VAL A 283 10.77 -26.79 -3.33
C VAL A 283 9.61 -27.42 -2.55
N THR A 284 8.37 -27.32 -3.05
CA THR A 284 7.20 -27.96 -2.44
C THR A 284 7.37 -29.48 -2.40
N ARG A 285 7.86 -30.10 -3.47
CA ARG A 285 8.13 -31.54 -3.53
C ARG A 285 9.25 -31.93 -2.56
N LEU A 286 10.35 -31.18 -2.52
CA LEU A 286 11.44 -31.43 -1.58
C LEU A 286 10.96 -31.47 -0.13
N ASN A 287 10.12 -30.51 0.27
CA ASN A 287 9.52 -30.48 1.61
C ASN A 287 8.63 -31.68 1.94
N GLN A 288 8.14 -32.43 0.94
CA GLN A 288 7.33 -33.63 1.14
C GLN A 288 8.16 -34.92 1.22
N ILE A 289 9.31 -34.95 0.54
CA ILE A 289 10.10 -36.19 0.36
C ILE A 289 11.41 -36.20 1.15
N ALA A 290 11.81 -35.07 1.72
CA ALA A 290 13.07 -34.91 2.44
C ALA A 290 12.86 -34.16 3.76
N SER A 291 13.80 -34.34 4.68
CA SER A 291 13.86 -33.54 5.91
C SER A 291 14.60 -32.24 5.63
N SER A 292 13.98 -31.11 5.91
CA SER A 292 14.50 -29.78 5.61
C SER A 292 15.01 -29.04 6.85
N THR A 293 15.92 -28.11 6.63
CA THR A 293 16.22 -27.05 7.58
C THR A 293 15.21 -25.91 7.43
N ASN A 294 15.24 -25.02 8.41
CA ASN A 294 14.73 -23.68 8.23
C ASN A 294 15.48 -22.92 7.11
N ASP A 295 14.87 -21.85 6.60
CA ASP A 295 15.37 -20.87 5.64
C ASP A 295 16.23 -19.79 6.32
N TYR A 296 17.54 -19.80 6.09
CA TYR A 296 18.46 -18.81 6.65
C TYR A 296 18.78 -17.70 5.66
N TYR A 297 18.99 -16.48 6.15
CA TYR A 297 19.35 -15.34 5.30
C TYR A 297 20.85 -15.13 5.23
N LEU A 298 21.37 -14.84 4.05
CA LEU A 298 22.78 -14.57 3.79
C LEU A 298 22.96 -13.20 3.13
N PHE A 299 24.05 -12.51 3.46
CA PHE A 299 24.50 -11.39 2.65
C PHE A 299 25.11 -11.90 1.35
N GLU A 300 25.21 -11.00 0.37
CA GLU A 300 25.83 -11.32 -0.91
C GLU A 300 27.31 -11.67 -0.75
N ALA A 301 27.80 -12.55 -1.62
CA ALA A 301 29.19 -12.95 -1.68
C ALA A 301 29.59 -13.35 -3.11
N ASP A 302 30.85 -13.16 -3.44
CA ASP A 302 31.39 -13.55 -4.74
C ASP A 302 31.50 -15.09 -4.84
N ALA A 303 31.48 -15.58 -6.07
CA ALA A 303 31.72 -16.99 -6.36
C ALA A 303 32.95 -17.51 -5.62
N ASN A 304 32.83 -18.72 -5.06
CA ASN A 304 33.88 -19.43 -4.34
C ASN A 304 34.27 -18.89 -2.95
N ASP A 305 33.61 -17.86 -2.43
CA ASP A 305 33.89 -17.35 -1.09
C ASP A 305 33.21 -18.17 0.01
N MET A 306 32.00 -18.67 -0.25
CA MET A 306 31.24 -19.44 0.74
C MET A 306 31.41 -20.95 0.56
N THR A 307 31.55 -21.65 1.69
CA THR A 307 31.55 -23.11 1.77
C THR A 307 30.59 -23.58 2.84
N VAL A 308 29.67 -24.49 2.47
CA VAL A 308 28.76 -25.14 3.40
C VAL A 308 29.35 -26.47 3.82
N THR A 309 29.54 -26.64 5.13
CA THR A 309 30.08 -27.84 5.77
C THR A 309 28.98 -28.54 6.55
N ILE A 310 28.81 -29.83 6.28
CA ILE A 310 27.82 -30.68 6.93
C ILE A 310 28.55 -31.80 7.66
N GLN A 311 28.33 -31.89 8.97
CA GLN A 311 28.82 -32.98 9.80
C GLN A 311 27.68 -33.98 10.06
N TYR A 312 27.98 -35.26 9.96
CA TYR A 312 26.99 -36.33 10.08
C TYR A 312 27.57 -37.61 10.68
N THR A 313 26.70 -38.45 11.25
CA THR A 313 27.07 -39.79 11.76
C THR A 313 26.32 -40.88 11.01
N LEU A 314 26.80 -42.13 11.10
CA LEU A 314 26.20 -43.30 10.45
C LEU A 314 25.95 -44.46 11.43
N GLY A 315 25.16 -44.22 12.48
CA GLY A 315 24.87 -45.22 13.52
C GLY A 315 26.06 -45.53 14.45
N THR A 316 27.15 -44.77 14.32
CA THR A 316 28.31 -44.79 15.21
C THR A 316 28.60 -43.38 15.72
N ALA A 317 29.41 -43.24 16.77
CA ALA A 317 29.82 -41.93 17.28
C ALA A 317 30.88 -41.23 16.40
N GLU A 318 31.30 -41.84 15.29
CA GLU A 318 32.27 -41.24 14.37
C GLU A 318 31.59 -40.15 13.53
N VAL A 319 32.09 -38.93 13.66
CA VAL A 319 31.61 -37.77 12.89
C VAL A 319 32.34 -37.71 11.55
N LYS A 320 31.57 -37.76 10.47
CA LYS A 320 32.04 -37.56 9.10
C LYS A 320 31.71 -36.14 8.63
N THR A 321 32.40 -35.68 7.59
CA THR A 321 32.21 -34.34 7.02
C THR A 321 31.96 -34.44 5.52
N ALA A 322 30.98 -33.70 5.03
CA ALA A 322 30.76 -33.40 3.62
C ALA A 322 30.75 -31.88 3.43
N THR A 323 31.22 -31.41 2.28
CA THR A 323 31.31 -29.98 1.99
C THR A 323 30.83 -29.68 0.59
N VAL A 324 30.09 -28.59 0.43
CA VAL A 324 29.75 -28.02 -0.88
C VAL A 324 30.28 -26.58 -0.93
N LYS A 325 31.07 -26.28 -1.98
CA LYS A 325 31.56 -24.93 -2.23
C LYS A 325 30.58 -24.25 -3.18
N LEU A 326 30.13 -23.05 -2.83
CA LEU A 326 29.25 -22.27 -3.69
C LEU A 326 30.12 -21.63 -4.79
N ASP A 327 30.15 -22.26 -5.96
CA ASP A 327 31.01 -21.89 -7.09
C ASP A 327 30.46 -20.74 -7.96
N LYS A 328 29.26 -20.27 -7.63
CA LYS A 328 28.58 -19.09 -8.19
C LYS A 328 28.38 -18.04 -7.10
N ASP A 329 28.19 -16.80 -7.53
CA ASP A 329 27.83 -15.70 -6.65
C ASP A 329 26.58 -16.03 -5.83
N VAL A 330 26.62 -15.66 -4.55
CA VAL A 330 25.42 -15.58 -3.71
C VAL A 330 24.84 -14.18 -3.91
N ILE A 331 23.77 -14.11 -4.68
CA ILE A 331 23.15 -12.85 -5.10
C ILE A 331 21.89 -12.65 -4.27
N ARG A 332 21.61 -11.40 -3.91
CA ARG A 332 20.35 -11.03 -3.25
C ARG A 332 19.13 -11.53 -4.03
N ASN A 333 18.02 -11.73 -3.34
CA ASN A 333 16.77 -12.19 -3.95
C ASN A 333 16.85 -13.56 -4.66
N HIS A 334 17.81 -14.40 -4.28
CA HIS A 334 17.92 -15.80 -4.72
C HIS A 334 17.79 -16.76 -3.54
N TYR A 335 17.35 -17.98 -3.84
CA TYR A 335 17.24 -19.08 -2.90
C TYR A 335 18.24 -20.20 -3.23
N VAL A 336 19.24 -20.36 -2.37
CA VAL A 336 20.25 -21.41 -2.44
C VAL A 336 19.69 -22.68 -1.79
N VAL A 337 19.42 -23.70 -2.60
CA VAL A 337 18.91 -25.00 -2.16
C VAL A 337 20.04 -26.00 -2.19
N ILE A 338 20.36 -26.59 -1.04
CA ILE A 338 21.33 -27.69 -0.92
C ILE A 338 20.58 -28.99 -0.69
N THR A 339 20.85 -30.01 -1.51
CA THR A 339 20.26 -31.33 -1.34
C THR A 339 21.33 -32.34 -0.96
N GLY A 340 21.02 -33.23 -0.02
CA GLY A 340 21.93 -34.26 0.47
C GLY A 340 21.29 -35.63 0.55
N THR A 341 21.89 -36.63 -0.10
CA THR A 341 21.43 -38.03 0.00
C THR A 341 22.46 -38.89 0.71
N VAL A 342 22.05 -39.58 1.77
CA VAL A 342 22.89 -40.60 2.42
C VAL A 342 22.73 -41.92 1.68
N LYS A 343 23.76 -42.29 0.91
CA LYS A 343 23.78 -43.47 0.05
C LYS A 343 25.11 -44.19 0.17
N GLY A 344 25.09 -45.52 0.31
CA GLY A 344 26.32 -46.32 0.36
C GLY A 344 27.29 -45.92 1.48
N GLY A 345 26.79 -45.34 2.57
CA GLY A 345 27.59 -44.90 3.71
C GLY A 345 28.35 -43.58 3.53
N ILE A 346 27.94 -42.75 2.55
CA ILE A 346 28.42 -41.38 2.35
C ILE A 346 27.24 -40.42 2.18
N LEU A 347 27.45 -39.14 2.49
CA LEU A 347 26.51 -38.06 2.18
C LEU A 347 26.94 -37.37 0.87
N GLU A 348 26.17 -37.57 -0.18
CA GLU A 348 26.37 -36.92 -1.48
C GLU A 348 25.60 -35.60 -1.50
N LEU A 349 26.27 -34.50 -1.86
CA LEU A 349 25.72 -33.14 -1.83
C LEU A 349 25.65 -32.54 -3.23
N GLU A 350 24.56 -31.85 -3.50
CA GLU A 350 24.37 -30.99 -4.67
C GLU A 350 23.74 -29.67 -4.24
N TYR A 351 23.86 -28.64 -5.07
CA TYR A 351 23.16 -27.38 -4.83
C TYR A 351 22.68 -26.72 -6.11
N LEU A 352 21.67 -25.88 -5.95
CA LEU A 352 21.06 -25.06 -6.99
C LEU A 352 20.73 -23.68 -6.42
N ALA A 353 20.80 -22.64 -7.25
CA ALA A 353 20.28 -21.31 -6.91
C ALA A 353 19.00 -21.06 -7.74
N LEU A 354 17.90 -20.80 -7.06
CA LEU A 354 16.57 -20.49 -7.62
C LEU A 354 16.27 -18.99 -7.45
N GLN A 355 15.32 -18.47 -8.20
CA GLN A 355 14.82 -17.11 -7.97
C GLN A 355 13.84 -17.12 -6.79
N TRP A 356 13.81 -16.03 -6.02
CA TRP A 356 12.96 -15.89 -4.84
C TRP A 356 12.02 -14.70 -5.00
N GLU A 357 10.77 -15.00 -5.31
CA GLU A 357 9.73 -14.08 -5.73
C GLU A 357 8.52 -14.14 -4.80
N ASN A 358 7.56 -13.24 -4.97
CA ASN A 358 6.26 -13.34 -4.30
C ASN A 358 5.21 -13.52 -5.41
N VAL A 359 4.36 -14.54 -5.34
CA VAL A 359 3.19 -14.69 -6.23
C VAL A 359 1.93 -14.72 -5.38
N SER A 360 0.99 -13.83 -5.70
CA SER A 360 -0.33 -13.85 -5.07
C SER A 360 -1.05 -15.14 -5.49
N SER A 361 -1.59 -15.84 -4.51
CA SER A 361 -2.58 -16.87 -4.77
C SER A 361 -3.96 -16.20 -4.90
N VAL A 362 -4.72 -16.58 -5.93
CA VAL A 362 -6.11 -16.14 -6.12
C VAL A 362 -6.97 -16.83 -5.07
N ILE A 363 -7.38 -16.09 -4.03
CA ILE A 363 -8.29 -16.58 -2.99
C ILE A 363 -9.74 -16.30 -3.41
N GLY A 364 -10.59 -17.31 -3.31
CA GLY A 364 -12.03 -17.21 -3.60
C GLY A 364 -12.73 -16.18 -2.70
N TRP A 365 -13.60 -15.37 -3.31
CA TRP A 365 -14.17 -14.17 -2.71
C TRP A 365 -15.61 -14.38 -2.19
N ASN A 366 -15.92 -13.89 -0.98
CA ASN A 366 -17.28 -13.82 -0.40
C ASN A 366 -17.42 -12.68 0.63
N ALA A 367 -16.95 -11.47 0.31
CA ALA A 367 -17.07 -10.34 1.23
C ALA A 367 -18.48 -9.73 1.20
N THR A 368 -18.97 -9.30 2.37
CA THR A 368 -20.28 -8.64 2.51
C THR A 368 -20.08 -7.27 3.17
N PRO A 369 -19.86 -6.20 2.40
CA PRO A 369 -19.60 -4.89 2.99
C PRO A 369 -20.86 -4.31 3.65
N ILE A 370 -20.65 -3.40 4.59
CA ILE A 370 -21.71 -2.60 5.21
C ILE A 370 -21.61 -1.18 4.67
N VAL A 371 -22.69 -0.73 4.01
CA VAL A 371 -22.83 0.65 3.54
C VAL A 371 -24.11 1.28 4.12
N ALA A 372 -24.00 2.48 4.69
CA ALA A 372 -25.09 3.21 5.30
C ALA A 372 -24.81 4.73 5.29
N ALA A 373 -25.82 5.56 5.58
CA ALA A 373 -25.60 6.99 5.78
C ALA A 373 -24.77 7.20 7.04
N TRP A 374 -23.83 8.15 7.01
CA TRP A 374 -22.94 8.43 8.13
C TRP A 374 -23.74 8.97 9.32
N ASN A 375 -23.55 8.41 10.51
CA ASN A 375 -24.28 8.85 11.71
C ASN A 375 -23.31 9.56 12.68
N SER A 376 -23.52 10.86 12.91
CA SER A 376 -22.72 11.63 13.87
C SER A 376 -23.02 11.32 15.33
N ASP A 377 -24.18 10.72 15.61
CA ASP A 377 -24.61 10.38 16.97
C ASP A 377 -24.06 9.01 17.42
N ASP A 378 -23.70 8.14 16.47
CA ASP A 378 -23.12 6.82 16.71
C ASP A 378 -22.22 6.40 15.54
N TYR A 379 -20.92 6.70 15.67
CA TYR A 379 -19.92 6.53 14.61
C TYR A 379 -19.57 5.06 14.31
N ASP A 380 -19.78 4.16 15.27
CA ASP A 380 -19.43 2.74 15.14
C ASP A 380 -20.61 1.87 14.71
N ALA A 381 -21.85 2.30 14.98
CA ALA A 381 -23.07 1.55 14.65
C ALA A 381 -24.02 2.35 13.74
N PRO A 382 -23.93 2.19 12.39
CA PRO A 382 -24.88 2.81 11.50
C PRO A 382 -26.27 2.18 11.64
N ASN A 383 -27.33 2.93 11.33
CA ASN A 383 -28.67 2.36 11.37
C ASN A 383 -28.94 1.44 10.17
N LEU A 384 -28.78 0.14 10.39
CA LEU A 384 -28.97 -0.87 9.36
C LEU A 384 -30.43 -1.29 9.13
N THR A 385 -31.42 -0.62 9.70
CA THR A 385 -32.84 -0.98 9.47
C THR A 385 -33.65 0.18 8.91
N ASN A 386 -33.38 1.39 9.40
CA ASN A 386 -33.97 2.61 8.93
C ASN A 386 -32.95 3.40 8.09
N ALA A 387 -33.14 3.46 6.78
CA ALA A 387 -32.24 4.15 5.86
C ALA A 387 -32.43 5.68 5.86
N THR A 388 -33.42 6.21 6.59
CA THR A 388 -33.67 7.66 6.74
C THR A 388 -32.88 8.28 7.90
N VAL A 389 -31.99 7.52 8.55
CA VAL A 389 -31.21 7.97 9.72
C VAL A 389 -29.74 8.08 9.33
N GLY A 390 -29.13 9.20 9.69
CA GLY A 390 -27.76 9.56 9.38
C GLY A 390 -27.70 10.85 8.56
N ASP A 391 -26.62 11.01 7.81
CA ASP A 391 -26.38 12.09 6.86
C ASP A 391 -27.53 12.19 5.85
N GLU A 392 -28.13 13.39 5.79
CA GLU A 392 -29.36 13.64 5.05
C GLU A 392 -29.13 13.50 3.53
N GLU A 393 -28.07 14.15 3.03
CA GLU A 393 -27.68 14.09 1.63
C GLU A 393 -27.38 12.66 1.15
N ALA A 394 -26.78 11.82 2.00
CA ALA A 394 -26.58 10.41 1.69
C ALA A 394 -27.91 9.62 1.67
N ALA A 395 -28.77 9.80 2.68
CA ALA A 395 -30.06 9.09 2.77
C ALA A 395 -30.99 9.43 1.59
N TYR A 396 -31.03 10.71 1.21
CA TYR A 396 -31.80 11.22 0.08
C TYR A 396 -31.03 11.22 -1.25
N CYS A 397 -29.79 10.77 -1.26
CA CYS A 397 -28.97 10.61 -2.45
C CYS A 397 -28.90 11.88 -3.32
N TYR A 398 -28.77 13.04 -2.69
CA TYR A 398 -28.63 14.31 -3.40
C TYR A 398 -27.66 15.24 -2.70
N VAL A 399 -27.11 16.16 -3.47
CA VAL A 399 -26.35 17.29 -2.96
C VAL A 399 -26.82 18.58 -3.65
N VAL A 400 -26.68 19.67 -2.93
CA VAL A 400 -26.84 21.04 -3.43
C VAL A 400 -25.53 21.81 -3.26
N TYR A 401 -25.27 22.76 -4.16
CA TYR A 401 -24.23 23.77 -3.99
C TYR A 401 -24.87 25.10 -4.37
N PRO A 402 -25.16 25.96 -3.38
CA PRO A 402 -24.78 25.93 -1.95
C PRO A 402 -25.59 24.95 -1.10
N ARG A 403 -25.07 24.56 0.07
CA ARG A 403 -25.85 23.84 1.09
C ARG A 403 -26.73 24.76 1.92
N TYR A 404 -27.79 24.18 2.47
CA TYR A 404 -28.67 24.85 3.41
C TYR A 404 -27.98 25.02 4.77
N ASP A 405 -28.27 26.15 5.42
CA ASP A 405 -27.81 26.47 6.79
C ASP A 405 -28.90 26.15 7.83
N ASN A 406 -30.12 25.85 7.37
CA ASN A 406 -31.27 25.54 8.21
C ASN A 406 -32.19 24.49 7.60
N ASP A 407 -32.86 23.73 8.46
CA ASP A 407 -33.77 22.64 8.10
C ASP A 407 -35.03 23.13 7.35
N GLU A 408 -35.41 24.41 7.47
CA GLU A 408 -36.51 24.96 6.67
C GLU A 408 -36.12 25.25 5.21
N HIS A 409 -34.86 25.04 4.83
CA HIS A 409 -34.34 25.26 3.48
C HIS A 409 -34.57 26.69 2.96
N THR A 410 -34.51 27.68 3.85
CA THR A 410 -34.76 29.10 3.50
C THR A 410 -33.49 29.94 3.50
N ILE A 411 -32.37 29.39 4.00
CA ILE A 411 -31.07 30.05 4.12
C ILE A 411 -30.00 29.12 3.57
N LEU A 412 -29.10 29.67 2.75
CA LEU A 412 -27.92 28.97 2.24
C LEU A 412 -26.67 29.41 2.99
N GLU A 413 -25.78 28.48 3.29
CA GLU A 413 -24.55 28.78 4.04
C GLU A 413 -23.58 29.60 3.20
N THR A 414 -23.13 30.71 3.78
CA THR A 414 -22.08 31.58 3.25
C THR A 414 -20.94 31.71 4.26
N ASP A 415 -19.71 31.83 3.77
CA ASP A 415 -18.56 32.18 4.60
C ASP A 415 -18.35 33.70 4.72
N GLU A 416 -17.34 34.11 5.50
CA GLU A 416 -17.01 35.52 5.80
C GLU A 416 -16.70 36.36 4.53
N TYR A 417 -16.57 35.72 3.36
CA TYR A 417 -16.26 36.35 2.07
C TYR A 417 -17.35 36.09 0.99
N ASP A 418 -18.56 35.70 1.37
CA ASP A 418 -19.68 35.36 0.47
C ASP A 418 -19.38 34.15 -0.44
N ASN A 419 -18.39 33.31 -0.09
CA ASN A 419 -18.22 32.04 -0.77
C ASN A 419 -19.22 31.04 -0.20
N THR A 420 -19.99 30.45 -1.10
CA THR A 420 -20.92 29.39 -0.79
C THR A 420 -20.16 28.08 -0.62
N LYS A 421 -20.68 27.19 0.24
CA LYS A 421 -20.13 25.85 0.43
C LYS A 421 -21.04 24.80 -0.21
N PRO A 422 -20.49 23.75 -0.85
CA PRO A 422 -21.31 22.63 -1.26
C PRO A 422 -21.74 21.81 -0.05
N SER A 423 -22.88 21.14 -0.18
CA SER A 423 -23.23 20.01 0.70
C SER A 423 -22.38 18.79 0.33
N TYR A 424 -22.43 17.78 1.17
CA TYR A 424 -21.80 16.50 0.89
C TYR A 424 -22.71 15.37 1.34
N ALA A 425 -22.71 14.27 0.59
CA ALA A 425 -23.29 13.01 1.02
C ALA A 425 -22.21 12.21 1.75
N GLY A 426 -22.42 11.97 3.05
CA GLY A 426 -21.53 11.19 3.92
C GLY A 426 -21.96 9.73 4.03
N PHE A 427 -21.13 8.81 3.54
CA PHE A 427 -21.36 7.36 3.63
C PHE A 427 -20.46 6.73 4.69
N TYR A 428 -21.09 5.91 5.54
CA TYR A 428 -20.42 4.88 6.33
C TYR A 428 -20.09 3.69 5.43
N PHE A 429 -18.82 3.28 5.43
CA PHE A 429 -18.37 2.08 4.75
C PHE A 429 -17.54 1.20 5.69
N LYS A 430 -17.91 -0.07 5.82
CA LYS A 430 -17.10 -1.07 6.52
C LYS A 430 -16.95 -2.32 5.68
N LEU A 431 -15.70 -2.74 5.54
CA LEU A 431 -15.29 -4.03 5.02
C LEU A 431 -14.34 -4.60 6.06
N ASP A 432 -14.69 -5.72 6.69
CA ASP A 432 -13.90 -6.34 7.75
C ASP A 432 -13.29 -7.68 7.33
N ALA A 433 -13.65 -8.18 6.15
CA ALA A 433 -13.12 -9.41 5.59
C ALA A 433 -13.19 -9.41 4.05
N PRO A 434 -12.38 -10.24 3.38
CA PRO A 434 -11.24 -10.98 3.95
C PRO A 434 -10.10 -10.03 4.33
N ASP A 435 -9.31 -10.42 5.35
CA ASP A 435 -8.16 -9.63 5.81
C ASP A 435 -7.25 -9.27 4.64
N GLY A 436 -6.79 -8.02 4.62
CA GLY A 436 -5.94 -7.50 3.56
C GLY A 436 -6.67 -7.09 2.28
N ALA A 437 -7.99 -7.32 2.12
CA ALA A 437 -8.73 -6.84 0.94
C ALA A 437 -8.64 -5.31 0.83
N VAL A 438 -8.22 -4.78 -0.32
CA VAL A 438 -8.20 -3.33 -0.58
C VAL A 438 -9.49 -2.97 -1.29
N TRP A 439 -10.19 -1.96 -0.79
CA TRP A 439 -11.37 -1.41 -1.45
C TRP A 439 -11.07 -0.03 -2.02
N LYS A 440 -11.75 0.32 -3.12
CA LYS A 440 -11.68 1.65 -3.74
C LYS A 440 -13.08 2.16 -4.07
N ALA A 441 -13.35 3.41 -3.75
CA ALA A 441 -14.54 4.14 -4.15
C ALA A 441 -14.33 4.81 -5.51
N HIS A 442 -15.35 4.71 -6.36
CA HIS A 442 -15.37 5.28 -7.70
C HIS A 442 -16.59 6.18 -7.88
N LEU A 443 -16.41 7.22 -8.69
CA LEU A 443 -17.49 8.08 -9.18
C LEU A 443 -17.47 8.02 -10.71
N GLU A 444 -18.59 7.63 -11.29
CA GLU A 444 -18.78 7.58 -12.74
C GLU A 444 -19.94 8.50 -13.13
N GLU A 445 -19.68 9.44 -14.03
CA GLU A 445 -20.69 10.36 -14.54
C GLU A 445 -20.98 10.00 -16.01
N PRO A 446 -22.24 10.03 -16.48
CA PRO A 446 -22.61 9.64 -17.83
C PRO A 446 -21.79 10.33 -18.93
N ASP A 447 -21.44 11.59 -18.71
CA ASP A 447 -20.74 12.44 -19.67
C ASP A 447 -19.28 12.74 -19.28
N GLY A 448 -18.79 12.18 -18.17
CA GLY A 448 -17.41 12.38 -17.70
C GLY A 448 -17.07 13.84 -17.33
N ASN A 449 -18.08 14.65 -17.01
CA ASN A 449 -17.96 16.10 -16.83
C ASN A 449 -17.33 16.52 -15.47
N HIS A 450 -17.05 15.58 -14.57
CA HIS A 450 -16.46 15.82 -13.25
C HIS A 450 -17.26 16.83 -12.41
N ASN A 451 -18.59 16.76 -12.47
CA ASN A 451 -19.52 17.53 -11.65
C ASN A 451 -19.49 17.08 -10.16
N PHE A 452 -18.94 15.91 -9.88
CA PHE A 452 -18.76 15.39 -8.54
C PHE A 452 -17.29 15.13 -8.23
N ARG A 453 -16.97 15.20 -6.92
CA ARG A 453 -15.67 14.79 -6.39
C ARG A 453 -15.84 14.16 -5.02
N PHE A 454 -14.83 13.42 -4.60
CA PHE A 454 -14.72 13.00 -3.21
C PHE A 454 -14.33 14.18 -2.30
N GLY A 455 -14.95 14.25 -1.12
CA GLY A 455 -14.66 15.23 -0.08
C GLY A 455 -13.45 14.84 0.77
N THR A 456 -12.73 15.84 1.27
CA THR A 456 -11.55 15.66 2.15
C THR A 456 -11.88 16.00 3.61
N GLY A 457 -13.13 15.79 4.03
CA GLY A 457 -13.59 16.11 5.37
C GLY A 457 -12.84 15.35 6.46
N GLN A 458 -12.91 15.87 7.67
CA GLN A 458 -12.43 15.17 8.87
C GLN A 458 -13.61 14.79 9.75
N TYR A 459 -13.50 13.66 10.45
CA TYR A 459 -14.52 13.20 11.39
C TYR A 459 -13.91 12.75 12.71
N ARG A 460 -14.78 12.65 13.72
CA ARG A 460 -14.45 12.26 15.09
C ARG A 460 -14.90 10.82 15.32
N LEU A 461 -14.23 10.15 16.24
CA LEU A 461 -14.60 8.80 16.69
C LEU A 461 -15.43 8.81 17.97
N GLU A 462 -15.40 9.94 18.68
CA GLU A 462 -16.14 10.13 19.92
C GLU A 462 -16.79 11.51 19.88
N ASP A 463 -17.99 11.61 20.46
CA ASP A 463 -18.67 12.88 20.59
C ASP A 463 -17.79 13.89 21.35
N ASN A 464 -17.65 15.10 20.79
CA ASN A 464 -16.78 16.17 21.30
C ASN A 464 -15.26 15.87 21.37
N GLY A 465 -14.76 14.80 20.75
CA GLY A 465 -13.32 14.50 20.60
C GLY A 465 -12.59 15.34 19.53
N PRO A 466 -11.25 15.25 19.43
CA PRO A 466 -10.51 15.86 18.32
C PRO A 466 -10.87 15.20 16.99
N TYR A 467 -10.67 15.92 15.88
CA TYR A 467 -10.75 15.33 14.55
C TYR A 467 -9.55 14.38 14.34
N GLU A 468 -9.80 13.08 14.40
CA GLU A 468 -8.76 12.04 14.38
C GLU A 468 -8.67 11.30 13.05
N ARG A 469 -9.72 11.38 12.23
CA ARG A 469 -9.76 10.65 10.95
C ARG A 469 -10.14 11.55 9.79
N PHE A 470 -9.71 11.13 8.61
CA PHE A 470 -10.01 11.77 7.34
C PHE A 470 -10.99 10.88 6.57
N CYS A 471 -11.86 11.53 5.78
CA CYS A 471 -12.60 10.85 4.73
C CYS A 471 -11.62 10.27 3.73
N VAL A 472 -11.90 9.07 3.25
CA VAL A 472 -11.01 8.36 2.32
C VAL A 472 -11.81 7.76 1.18
N THR A 473 -11.14 7.51 0.07
CA THR A 473 -11.71 6.91 -1.14
C THR A 473 -11.14 5.52 -1.39
N THR A 474 -10.29 5.04 -0.49
CA THR A 474 -9.65 3.74 -0.54
C THR A 474 -9.30 3.33 0.88
N GLY A 475 -9.18 2.03 1.11
CA GLY A 475 -8.77 1.49 2.38
C GLY A 475 -8.54 -0.02 2.31
N ILE A 476 -8.25 -0.60 3.47
CA ILE A 476 -8.09 -2.04 3.64
C ILE A 476 -9.25 -2.58 4.47
N ALA A 477 -9.51 -3.88 4.37
CA ALA A 477 -10.42 -4.55 5.27
C ALA A 477 -9.92 -4.40 6.72
N ARG A 478 -10.79 -3.91 7.61
CA ARG A 478 -10.49 -3.72 9.04
C ARG A 478 -11.77 -3.71 9.88
N GLU A 479 -11.62 -3.83 11.19
CA GLU A 479 -12.76 -3.83 12.11
C GLU A 479 -13.47 -2.46 12.17
N GLU A 480 -12.74 -1.35 12.00
CA GLU A 480 -13.31 -0.01 12.09
C GLU A 480 -13.81 0.56 10.75
N PRO A 481 -14.90 1.32 10.75
CA PRO A 481 -15.44 1.90 9.53
C PRO A 481 -14.59 3.04 8.95
N TYR A 482 -14.90 3.35 7.71
CA TYR A 482 -14.47 4.52 6.96
C TYR A 482 -15.65 5.45 6.71
N GLN A 483 -15.35 6.75 6.55
CA GLN A 483 -16.27 7.72 5.99
C GLN A 483 -15.84 8.04 4.55
N ILE A 484 -16.79 7.99 3.63
CA ILE A 484 -16.63 8.45 2.25
C ILE A 484 -17.54 9.67 2.09
N GLN A 485 -17.01 10.78 1.56
CA GLN A 485 -17.80 11.98 1.27
C GLN A 485 -17.84 12.23 -0.22
N ILE A 486 -19.01 12.56 -0.74
CA ILE A 486 -19.22 12.92 -2.16
C ILE A 486 -19.86 14.31 -2.22
N THR A 487 -19.32 15.21 -3.03
CA THR A 487 -19.74 16.61 -3.08
C THR A 487 -19.73 17.16 -4.50
N ALA A 488 -20.56 18.16 -4.77
CA ALA A 488 -20.61 18.83 -6.07
C ALA A 488 -19.41 19.74 -6.31
N THR A 489 -18.95 19.83 -7.56
CA THR A 489 -17.81 20.67 -7.95
C THR A 489 -18.20 22.10 -8.32
N HIS A 490 -19.41 22.30 -8.82
CA HIS A 490 -19.91 23.59 -9.29
C HIS A 490 -21.12 24.06 -8.49
N ALA A 491 -21.13 25.35 -8.15
CA ALA A 491 -22.30 25.99 -7.56
C ALA A 491 -23.39 26.19 -8.63
N TRP A 492 -24.60 25.71 -8.35
CA TRP A 492 -25.76 25.92 -9.21
C TRP A 492 -26.35 27.32 -9.00
N THR A 493 -26.46 27.74 -7.74
CA THR A 493 -27.08 29.01 -7.34
C THR A 493 -26.14 29.88 -6.50
N ASP A 494 -26.48 31.16 -6.37
CA ASP A 494 -25.93 32.05 -5.35
C ASP A 494 -26.67 31.90 -4.01
N ALA A 495 -26.22 32.60 -2.97
CA ALA A 495 -26.83 32.61 -1.64
C ALA A 495 -28.26 33.18 -1.59
N LYS A 496 -28.76 33.75 -2.69
CA LYS A 496 -30.11 34.28 -2.86
C LYS A 496 -30.97 33.40 -3.77
N PHE A 497 -30.54 32.16 -4.03
CA PHE A 497 -31.23 31.19 -4.88
C PHE A 497 -31.31 31.59 -6.37
N ASN A 498 -30.51 32.56 -6.83
CA ASN A 498 -30.42 32.87 -8.26
C ASN A 498 -29.44 31.92 -8.93
N ASN A 499 -29.75 31.47 -10.15
CA ASN A 499 -28.83 30.65 -10.94
C ASN A 499 -27.55 31.40 -11.26
N LEU A 500 -26.43 30.71 -11.09
CA LEU A 500 -25.14 31.11 -11.65
C LEU A 500 -25.06 30.73 -13.13
N VAL A 501 -23.98 31.15 -13.79
CA VAL A 501 -23.76 30.87 -15.23
C VAL A 501 -23.86 29.36 -15.51
N TRP A 502 -23.22 28.53 -14.69
CA TRP A 502 -23.26 27.09 -14.84
C TRP A 502 -24.67 26.51 -14.62
N GLY A 503 -25.36 26.93 -13.55
CA GLY A 503 -26.75 26.50 -13.30
C GLY A 503 -27.73 26.87 -14.42
N ASN A 504 -27.56 28.02 -15.06
CA ASN A 504 -28.35 28.37 -16.25
C ASN A 504 -28.05 27.46 -17.44
N GLN A 505 -26.78 27.07 -17.64
CA GLN A 505 -26.40 26.16 -18.72
C GLN A 505 -27.03 24.77 -18.54
N VAL A 506 -27.06 24.27 -17.30
CA VAL A 506 -27.69 22.98 -16.97
C VAL A 506 -29.21 23.04 -17.20
N GLU A 507 -29.87 24.12 -16.77
CA GLU A 507 -31.31 24.30 -17.03
C GLU A 507 -31.63 24.44 -18.54
N GLU A 508 -30.77 25.12 -19.30
CA GLU A 508 -30.93 25.29 -20.76
C GLU A 508 -30.67 23.99 -21.53
N SER A 509 -29.72 23.16 -21.09
CA SER A 509 -29.42 21.87 -21.72
C SER A 509 -30.47 20.80 -21.38
N GLY A 510 -31.12 20.92 -20.22
CA GLY A 510 -31.99 19.88 -19.67
C GLY A 510 -31.22 18.63 -19.24
N GLU A 511 -29.89 18.77 -19.05
CA GLU A 511 -29.00 17.69 -18.62
C GLU A 511 -29.25 17.35 -17.15
N GLU A 512 -29.29 16.06 -16.85
CA GLU A 512 -29.41 15.58 -15.47
C GLU A 512 -28.03 15.44 -14.87
N ILE A 513 -27.79 16.13 -13.76
CA ILE A 513 -26.48 16.10 -13.10
C ILE A 513 -26.51 15.01 -12.02
N TYR A 514 -25.85 13.89 -12.29
CA TYR A 514 -25.70 12.80 -11.33
C TYR A 514 -24.40 12.02 -11.51
N ALA A 515 -23.98 11.36 -10.44
CA ALA A 515 -22.89 10.40 -10.45
C ALA A 515 -23.35 9.03 -9.92
N GLU A 516 -22.79 7.99 -10.51
CA GLU A 516 -22.84 6.62 -10.00
C GLU A 516 -21.66 6.40 -9.05
N PHE A 517 -21.96 6.22 -7.77
CA PHE A 517 -21.03 5.83 -6.74
C PHE A 517 -20.99 4.30 -6.64
N TYR A 518 -19.78 3.73 -6.71
CA TYR A 518 -19.57 2.32 -6.46
C TYR A 518 -18.26 2.04 -5.78
N ILE A 519 -18.12 0.82 -5.28
CA ILE A 519 -16.92 0.37 -4.60
C ILE A 519 -16.44 -0.90 -5.26
N THR A 520 -15.16 -0.94 -5.61
CA THR A 520 -14.47 -2.17 -5.99
C THR A 520 -13.66 -2.68 -4.82
N VAL A 521 -13.39 -3.98 -4.81
CA VAL A 521 -12.46 -4.62 -3.90
C VAL A 521 -11.48 -5.47 -4.70
N SER A 522 -10.25 -5.53 -4.22
CA SER A 522 -9.22 -6.38 -4.76
C SER A 522 -8.48 -7.08 -3.63
N LEU A 523 -8.26 -8.37 -3.80
CA LEU A 523 -7.45 -9.19 -2.90
C LEU A 523 -5.97 -9.21 -3.32
N ASP A 524 -5.70 -8.91 -4.58
CA ASP A 524 -4.39 -9.07 -5.22
C ASP A 524 -3.90 -7.78 -5.89
N GLY A 525 -4.58 -6.66 -5.64
CA GLY A 525 -4.33 -5.33 -6.19
C GLY A 525 -4.44 -5.21 -7.72
N VAL A 526 -4.80 -6.28 -8.42
CA VAL A 526 -4.79 -6.39 -9.89
C VAL A 526 -6.19 -6.63 -10.43
N GLU A 527 -6.90 -7.64 -9.90
CA GLU A 527 -8.29 -7.88 -10.24
C GLU A 527 -9.19 -7.11 -9.27
N GLU A 528 -10.00 -6.21 -9.83
CA GLU A 528 -11.00 -5.46 -9.09
C GLU A 528 -12.38 -6.08 -9.32
N HIS A 529 -13.10 -6.33 -8.23
CA HIS A 529 -14.47 -6.82 -8.23
C HIS A 529 -15.40 -5.79 -7.63
N GLU A 530 -16.48 -5.46 -8.32
CA GLU A 530 -17.50 -4.57 -7.78
C GLU A 530 -18.25 -5.20 -6.61
N LEU A 531 -18.39 -4.42 -5.55
CA LEU A 531 -19.10 -4.82 -4.35
C LEU A 531 -20.61 -4.63 -4.52
N VAL A 532 -21.38 -5.58 -3.97
CA VAL A 532 -22.81 -5.39 -3.72
C VAL A 532 -22.97 -4.48 -2.50
N ILE A 533 -23.10 -3.18 -2.74
CA ILE A 533 -23.17 -2.14 -1.70
C ILE A 533 -24.58 -1.65 -1.39
N ASN A 534 -25.54 -1.89 -2.28
CA ASN A 534 -26.91 -1.41 -2.12
C ASN A 534 -27.94 -2.49 -2.48
N PRO A 535 -27.92 -3.68 -1.84
CA PRO A 535 -28.84 -4.78 -2.16
C PRO A 535 -30.33 -4.43 -1.95
N LYS A 536 -31.22 -5.19 -2.59
CA LYS A 536 -32.69 -5.07 -2.42
C LYS A 536 -33.15 -5.64 -1.09
N ASN A 537 -34.28 -5.14 -0.58
CA ASN A 537 -35.01 -5.64 0.59
C ASN A 537 -34.20 -5.64 1.90
N VAL A 538 -33.30 -4.67 2.08
CA VAL A 538 -32.44 -4.57 3.27
C VAL A 538 -32.83 -3.45 4.24
N ALA A 539 -33.65 -2.50 3.79
CA ALA A 539 -34.17 -1.43 4.63
C ALA A 539 -35.70 -1.57 4.80
N THR A 540 -36.18 -1.37 6.03
CA THR A 540 -37.62 -1.39 6.34
C THR A 540 -38.27 -0.02 6.18
N ASN A 541 -37.48 1.06 6.23
CA ASN A 541 -37.91 2.43 5.99
C ASN A 541 -36.87 3.11 5.09
N THR A 542 -37.30 3.61 3.94
CA THR A 542 -36.42 4.12 2.88
C THR A 542 -37.20 4.97 1.87
N HIS A 543 -36.53 5.88 1.18
CA HIS A 543 -37.12 6.69 0.10
C HIS A 543 -37.17 5.95 -1.25
N TRP A 544 -36.60 4.74 -1.32
CA TRP A 544 -36.22 4.09 -2.58
C TRP A 544 -36.94 2.76 -2.83
N LEU A 545 -37.19 2.48 -4.11
CA LEU A 545 -37.85 1.27 -4.58
C LEU A 545 -37.12 0.00 -4.17
N ASN A 546 -37.87 -1.10 -4.06
CA ASN A 546 -37.38 -2.43 -3.70
C ASN A 546 -36.71 -2.51 -2.31
N GLY A 547 -37.04 -1.61 -1.38
CA GLY A 547 -36.49 -1.63 -0.02
C GLY A 547 -34.97 -1.47 0.01
N ARG A 548 -34.40 -0.73 -0.95
CA ARG A 548 -32.97 -0.37 -0.99
C ARG A 548 -32.67 0.72 0.03
N ARG A 549 -31.41 0.87 0.45
CA ARG A 549 -31.02 2.00 1.32
C ARG A 549 -30.89 3.31 0.57
N PHE A 550 -30.40 3.20 -0.65
CA PHE A 550 -30.04 4.32 -1.50
C PHE A 550 -30.66 4.14 -2.88
N ALA A 551 -30.74 5.22 -3.65
CA ALA A 551 -31.12 5.15 -5.04
C ALA A 551 -30.09 4.34 -5.84
N GLY A 552 -30.53 3.47 -6.75
CA GLY A 552 -29.61 2.76 -7.66
C GLY A 552 -29.85 1.26 -7.82
N THR A 553 -28.75 0.55 -8.06
CA THR A 553 -28.72 -0.90 -8.33
C THR A 553 -28.09 -1.66 -7.15
N ASP A 554 -27.76 -2.94 -7.32
CA ASP A 554 -27.12 -3.72 -6.26
C ASP A 554 -25.67 -3.26 -6.00
N THR A 555 -24.98 -2.78 -7.04
CA THR A 555 -23.56 -2.36 -6.99
C THR A 555 -23.35 -0.86 -7.20
N ARG A 556 -24.42 -0.09 -7.44
CA ARG A 556 -24.38 1.35 -7.70
C ARG A 556 -25.32 2.13 -6.79
N ILE A 557 -24.84 3.26 -6.29
CA ILE A 557 -25.62 4.30 -5.64
C ILE A 557 -25.63 5.53 -6.55
N TYR A 558 -26.80 6.07 -6.87
CA TYR A 558 -26.93 7.25 -7.73
C TYR A 558 -27.06 8.48 -6.85
N ILE A 559 -26.28 9.53 -7.10
CA ILE A 559 -26.32 10.77 -6.34
C ILE A 559 -26.56 11.91 -7.33
N TRP A 560 -27.64 12.67 -7.14
CA TRP A 560 -27.97 13.81 -7.99
C TRP A 560 -27.45 15.12 -7.40
N GLN A 561 -27.09 16.06 -8.27
CA GLN A 561 -26.98 17.45 -7.88
C GLN A 561 -28.29 18.14 -8.25
N PHE A 562 -28.93 18.75 -7.27
CA PHE A 562 -30.11 19.57 -7.50
C PHE A 562 -29.82 21.04 -7.31
N LYS A 563 -30.69 21.86 -7.94
CA LYS A 563 -30.78 23.27 -7.66
C LYS A 563 -31.36 23.46 -6.25
N ALA A 564 -30.68 24.25 -5.43
CA ALA A 564 -31.26 24.70 -4.17
C ALA A 564 -32.47 25.61 -4.45
N THR A 565 -33.59 25.34 -3.80
CA THR A 565 -34.80 26.17 -3.84
C THR A 565 -35.17 26.66 -2.44
N ASN A 566 -35.86 27.80 -2.38
CA ASN A 566 -36.22 28.44 -1.13
C ASN A 566 -37.51 27.82 -0.57
N GLY A 567 -37.37 27.07 0.52
CA GLY A 567 -38.49 26.51 1.29
C GLY A 567 -39.03 25.18 0.79
N ASP A 568 -38.42 24.56 -0.24
CA ASP A 568 -38.79 23.20 -0.64
C ASP A 568 -37.88 22.18 0.09
N ASN A 569 -38.49 21.19 0.73
CA ASN A 569 -37.78 20.00 1.16
C ASN A 569 -37.48 19.06 -0.02
N PHE A 570 -36.63 18.05 0.20
CA PHE A 570 -36.25 17.08 -0.84
C PHE A 570 -37.46 16.48 -1.56
N THR A 571 -38.46 16.01 -0.81
CA THR A 571 -39.67 15.40 -1.38
C THR A 571 -40.39 16.35 -2.34
N GLN A 572 -40.47 17.63 -1.99
CA GLN A 572 -41.08 18.64 -2.84
C GLN A 572 -40.22 18.93 -4.09
N ILE A 573 -38.89 18.98 -3.95
CA ILE A 573 -37.96 19.12 -5.07
C ILE A 573 -38.16 17.97 -6.07
N VAL A 574 -38.18 16.72 -5.61
CA VAL A 574 -38.37 15.55 -6.48
C VAL A 574 -39.74 15.57 -7.16
N LYS A 575 -40.82 15.92 -6.42
CA LYS A 575 -42.16 16.06 -7.01
C LYS A 575 -42.21 17.11 -8.12
N ASN A 576 -41.55 18.26 -7.92
CA ASN A 576 -41.46 19.31 -8.94
C ASN A 576 -40.69 18.82 -10.18
N ILE A 577 -39.52 18.18 -9.97
CA ILE A 577 -38.72 17.60 -11.06
C ILE A 577 -39.53 16.60 -11.87
N LEU A 578 -40.25 15.68 -11.22
CA LEU A 578 -41.03 14.64 -11.90
C LEU A 578 -42.32 15.18 -12.54
N GLN A 579 -42.85 16.30 -12.05
CA GLN A 579 -43.95 17.00 -12.70
C GLN A 579 -43.49 17.63 -14.02
N ASP A 580 -42.29 18.22 -14.05
CA ASP A 580 -41.74 18.91 -15.23
C ASP A 580 -41.07 17.93 -16.21
N ASN A 581 -40.40 16.90 -15.70
CA ASN A 581 -39.75 15.82 -16.45
C ASN A 581 -40.09 14.45 -15.84
N PRO A 582 -41.22 13.83 -16.23
CA PRO A 582 -41.64 12.52 -15.72
C PRO A 582 -40.66 11.37 -16.01
N THR A 583 -39.73 11.58 -16.94
CA THR A 583 -38.72 10.60 -17.34
C THR A 583 -37.36 10.82 -16.68
N HIS A 584 -37.25 11.77 -15.75
CA HIS A 584 -36.02 12.04 -15.01
C HIS A 584 -35.47 10.76 -14.38
N THR A 585 -34.14 10.55 -14.38
CA THR A 585 -33.52 9.28 -13.93
C THR A 585 -33.92 8.90 -12.51
N ILE A 586 -34.16 9.87 -11.63
CA ILE A 586 -34.65 9.63 -10.26
C ILE A 586 -35.98 8.85 -10.21
N SER A 587 -36.85 8.98 -11.22
CA SER A 587 -38.13 8.25 -11.31
C SER A 587 -37.96 6.73 -11.33
N GLN A 588 -36.78 6.24 -11.73
CA GLN A 588 -36.47 4.82 -11.79
C GLN A 588 -36.18 4.22 -10.41
N PHE A 589 -35.91 5.08 -9.41
CA PHE A 589 -35.43 4.66 -8.09
C PHE A 589 -36.29 5.16 -6.94
N TRP A 590 -36.94 6.32 -7.07
CA TRP A 590 -37.75 6.92 -6.01
C TRP A 590 -39.07 6.16 -5.81
N ASP A 591 -39.45 5.92 -4.55
CA ASP A 591 -40.71 5.26 -4.18
C ASP A 591 -41.76 6.28 -3.71
N PRO A 592 -42.68 6.74 -4.57
CA PRO A 592 -43.68 7.73 -4.19
C PRO A 592 -44.64 7.24 -3.09
N ASP A 593 -44.77 5.92 -2.92
CA ASP A 593 -45.69 5.30 -1.96
C ASP A 593 -45.02 5.02 -0.61
N SER A 594 -43.70 5.26 -0.49
CA SER A 594 -42.99 5.08 0.78
C SER A 594 -43.53 6.02 1.86
N PRO A 595 -43.78 5.54 3.09
CA PRO A 595 -44.13 6.41 4.22
C PRO A 595 -43.12 7.54 4.44
N ALA A 596 -41.84 7.27 4.22
CA ALA A 596 -40.76 8.26 4.35
C ALA A 596 -40.87 9.43 3.35
N ASN A 597 -41.60 9.25 2.24
CA ASN A 597 -41.83 10.28 1.22
C ASN A 597 -43.21 10.97 1.35
N ASN A 598 -44.00 10.58 2.35
CA ASN A 598 -45.38 11.04 2.55
C ASN A 598 -45.59 11.79 3.87
N GLU A 599 -44.55 11.95 4.69
CA GLU A 599 -44.53 12.87 5.81
C GLU A 599 -44.20 14.28 5.27
N ASN A 600 -45.14 15.22 5.43
CA ASN A 600 -45.03 16.62 5.00
C ASN A 600 -44.24 17.46 5.99
#